data_AF-A0A7S2QDU3-F1
#
_entry.id   AF-A0A7S2QDU3-F1
#
_cell.length_a   1.000
_cell.length_b   1.000
_cell.length_c   1.000
_cell.angle_alpha   90.00
_cell.angle_beta   90.00
_cell.angle_gamma   90.00
#
_symmetry.space_group_name_H-M   'P 1'
#
loop_
_entity.id
_entity.type
_entity.pdbx_description
1 polymer ?
#
loop_
_entity_poly.entity_id
_entity_poly.type
_entity_poly.pdbx_seq_one_letter_code
_entity_poly.pdbx_strand_id
1 'polypeptide(L)'
;MLEQRRRGPGEMPQNPANWGITLRQLQHLRAHMCKDGYFKRDGKLFDPSMYDVNVDYVKPLTDGLNMSLSVLYNRDLPEGGSRAKIFISHAWAESFLLFVATLETAIGSQNPIALGDTLWICTFGVYQNMTSEQIAAAIAEPQDSPFAQVLDVVDECIVVFNDLLNIYARVWCVYEAHLALHWDKVVRCIGLPPSWQDAVEHILQTPEDQWKANISEFCRARALCVADAEASNPDDHKAIMTQIEGKHEEINNRTSCLAEWALKDLIVGEL
;
A
#
# COMPACT_ATOMS: atom_id res chain seq x y z
N MET A 1 9.45 -20.02 4.67
CA MET A 1 8.84 -19.79 3.33
C MET A 1 9.10 -20.96 2.38
N LEU A 2 10.36 -21.32 2.06
CA LEU A 2 10.66 -22.50 1.22
C LEU A 2 10.04 -23.81 1.75
N GLU A 3 10.05 -24.00 3.07
CA GLU A 3 9.39 -25.14 3.71
C GLU A 3 7.86 -25.13 3.53
N GLN A 4 7.25 -23.95 3.61
CA GLN A 4 5.80 -23.78 3.38
C GLN A 4 5.40 -24.08 1.93
N ARG A 5 6.29 -23.77 0.97
CA ARG A 5 6.11 -24.11 -0.45
C ARG A 5 6.17 -25.62 -0.71
N ARG A 6 7.03 -26.36 0.02
CA ARG A 6 7.19 -27.83 -0.15
C ARG A 6 5.91 -28.63 0.15
N ARG A 7 4.98 -28.04 0.91
CA ARG A 7 3.68 -28.64 1.21
C ARG A 7 2.72 -28.64 0.00
N GLY A 8 3.10 -27.99 -1.10
CA GLY A 8 2.29 -27.95 -2.32
C GLY A 8 1.12 -26.96 -2.23
N PRO A 9 0.16 -27.08 -3.15
CA PRO A 9 -0.93 -26.13 -3.30
C PRO A 9 -1.86 -26.09 -2.07
N GLY A 10 -2.66 -25.04 -2.01
CA GLY A 10 -3.73 -24.90 -1.03
C GLY A 10 -4.83 -24.02 -1.62
N GLU A 11 -5.63 -23.42 -0.75
CA GLU A 11 -6.78 -22.62 -1.14
C GLU A 11 -6.71 -21.24 -0.52
N MET A 12 -7.17 -20.23 -1.25
CA MET A 12 -7.42 -18.90 -0.70
C MET A 12 -8.60 -18.98 0.27
N PRO A 13 -8.51 -18.38 1.48
CA PRO A 13 -9.69 -18.21 2.33
C PRO A 13 -10.82 -17.52 1.56
N GLN A 14 -12.07 -17.95 1.76
CA GLN A 14 -13.20 -17.38 1.04
C GLN A 14 -13.40 -15.88 1.31
N ASN A 15 -13.16 -15.44 2.55
CA ASN A 15 -13.25 -14.04 2.94
C ASN A 15 -11.93 -13.32 2.64
N PRO A 16 -11.90 -12.32 1.73
CA PRO A 16 -10.68 -11.58 1.40
C PRO A 16 -10.06 -10.82 2.56
N ALA A 17 -10.83 -10.53 3.61
CA ALA A 17 -10.30 -9.96 4.84
C ALA A 17 -9.22 -10.84 5.48
N ASN A 18 -9.23 -12.15 5.24
CA ASN A 18 -8.23 -13.09 5.76
C ASN A 18 -6.94 -13.16 4.90
N TRP A 19 -6.81 -12.34 3.86
CA TRP A 19 -5.64 -12.32 2.99
C TRP A 19 -4.56 -11.33 3.45
N GLY A 20 -4.54 -11.01 4.74
CA GLY A 20 -3.64 -10.00 5.29
C GLY A 20 -2.24 -10.52 5.59
N ILE A 21 -1.27 -9.59 5.61
CA ILE A 21 0.14 -9.80 5.92
C ILE A 21 0.54 -8.87 7.06
N THR A 22 1.39 -9.34 7.97
CA THR A 22 1.91 -8.48 9.04
C THR A 22 3.11 -7.66 8.59
N LEU A 23 3.35 -6.50 9.21
CA LEU A 23 4.56 -5.71 8.95
C LEU A 23 5.83 -6.53 9.23
N ARG A 24 5.82 -7.39 10.27
CA ARG A 24 6.92 -8.33 10.53
C ARG A 24 7.17 -9.30 9.37
N GLN A 25 6.13 -9.84 8.74
CA GLN A 25 6.27 -10.72 7.57
C GLN A 25 6.82 -9.97 6.36
N LEU A 26 6.40 -8.71 6.16
CA LEU A 26 6.95 -7.84 5.12
C LEU A 26 8.44 -7.53 5.35
N GLN A 27 8.85 -7.28 6.60
CA GLN A 27 10.26 -7.16 6.98
C GLN A 27 11.06 -8.44 6.70
N HIS A 28 10.48 -9.61 6.95
CA HIS A 28 11.11 -10.89 6.61
C HIS A 28 11.29 -11.07 5.09
N LEU A 29 10.30 -10.66 4.28
CA LEU A 29 10.42 -10.66 2.83
C LEU A 29 11.55 -9.75 2.36
N ARG A 30 11.59 -8.49 2.84
CA ARG A 30 12.68 -7.54 2.55
C ARG A 30 14.05 -8.12 2.95
N ALA A 31 14.16 -8.72 4.13
CA ALA A 31 15.41 -9.33 4.60
C ALA A 31 15.85 -10.50 3.71
N HIS A 32 14.91 -11.31 3.22
CA HIS A 32 15.19 -12.38 2.27
C HIS A 32 15.72 -11.82 0.94
N MET A 33 15.05 -10.82 0.36
CA MET A 33 15.48 -10.14 -0.86
C MET A 33 16.89 -9.53 -0.70
N CYS A 34 17.18 -8.95 0.46
CA CYS A 34 18.51 -8.44 0.78
C CYS A 34 19.58 -9.54 0.80
N LYS A 35 19.26 -10.70 1.39
CA LYS A 35 20.18 -11.85 1.44
C LYS A 35 20.49 -12.40 0.05
N ASP A 36 19.52 -12.37 -0.85
CA ASP A 36 19.69 -12.78 -2.25
C ASP A 36 20.46 -11.74 -3.09
N GLY A 37 20.78 -10.58 -2.51
CA GLY A 37 21.47 -9.49 -3.19
C GLY A 37 20.57 -8.69 -4.15
N TYR A 38 19.25 -8.83 -4.05
CA TYR A 38 18.30 -8.27 -5.01
C TYR A 38 18.36 -6.74 -5.12
N PHE A 39 18.63 -6.05 -4.02
CA PHE A 39 18.77 -4.59 -3.99
C PHE A 39 20.12 -4.10 -4.54
N LYS A 40 20.85 -4.92 -5.31
CA LYS A 40 22.09 -4.53 -5.97
C LYS A 40 22.06 -4.91 -7.44
N ARG A 41 22.29 -3.93 -8.33
CA ARG A 41 22.52 -4.14 -9.76
C ARG A 41 23.84 -3.46 -10.15
N ASP A 42 24.74 -4.21 -10.78
CA ASP A 42 26.08 -3.74 -11.18
C ASP A 42 26.87 -3.05 -10.05
N GLY A 43 26.76 -3.58 -8.82
CA GLY A 43 27.44 -3.05 -7.64
C GLY A 43 26.84 -1.77 -7.05
N LYS A 44 25.73 -1.26 -7.61
CA LYS A 44 25.00 -0.10 -7.09
C LYS A 44 23.70 -0.52 -6.41
N LEU A 45 23.22 0.31 -5.47
CA LEU A 45 21.91 0.13 -4.86
C LEU A 45 20.83 0.19 -5.95
N PHE A 46 19.97 -0.82 -5.96
CA PHE A 46 18.78 -0.90 -6.80
C PHE A 46 17.55 -0.91 -5.90
N ASP A 47 16.63 0.01 -6.17
CA ASP A 47 15.37 0.10 -5.47
C ASP A 47 14.23 -0.35 -6.42
N PRO A 48 13.66 -1.54 -6.22
CA PRO A 48 12.62 -2.09 -7.07
C PRO A 48 11.29 -1.36 -6.83
N SER A 49 10.49 -1.25 -7.89
CA SER A 49 9.08 -0.91 -7.74
C SER A 49 8.28 -2.10 -7.18
N MET A 50 7.06 -1.87 -6.72
CA MET A 50 6.14 -2.98 -6.38
C MET A 50 5.84 -3.89 -7.59
N TYR A 51 5.89 -3.38 -8.84
CA TYR A 51 5.84 -4.23 -10.04
C TYR A 51 7.01 -5.21 -10.09
N ASP A 52 8.23 -4.73 -9.87
CA ASP A 52 9.44 -5.56 -9.88
C ASP A 52 9.37 -6.62 -8.78
N VAL A 53 8.97 -6.24 -7.55
CA VAL A 53 8.81 -7.18 -6.43
C VAL A 53 7.75 -8.24 -6.74
N ASN A 54 6.65 -7.86 -7.39
CA ASN A 54 5.61 -8.81 -7.78
C ASN A 54 6.16 -9.86 -8.77
N VAL A 55 6.82 -9.40 -9.83
CA VAL A 55 7.35 -10.27 -10.90
C VAL A 55 8.50 -11.14 -10.42
N ASP A 56 9.43 -10.58 -9.65
CA ASP A 56 10.69 -11.26 -9.31
C ASP A 56 10.58 -12.10 -8.02
N TYR A 57 9.63 -11.79 -7.13
CA TYR A 57 9.47 -12.49 -5.85
C TYR A 57 8.07 -13.04 -5.63
N VAL A 58 7.02 -12.22 -5.67
CA VAL A 58 5.68 -12.68 -5.27
C VAL A 58 5.17 -13.79 -6.18
N LYS A 59 5.20 -13.59 -7.50
CA LYS A 59 4.75 -14.59 -8.48
C LYS A 59 5.60 -15.86 -8.41
N PRO A 60 6.95 -15.83 -8.47
CA PRO A 60 7.77 -17.04 -8.38
C PRO A 60 7.60 -17.81 -7.08
N LEU A 61 7.38 -17.14 -5.95
CA LEU A 61 7.21 -17.79 -4.65
C LEU A 61 5.85 -18.46 -4.48
N THR A 62 4.82 -17.94 -5.16
CA THR A 62 3.44 -18.44 -5.10
C THR A 62 3.03 -19.28 -6.31
N ASP A 63 3.93 -19.45 -7.27
CA ASP A 63 3.67 -20.21 -8.49
C ASP A 63 3.36 -21.69 -8.18
N GLY A 64 2.28 -22.18 -8.80
CA GLY A 64 1.72 -23.51 -8.60
C GLY A 64 1.06 -23.76 -7.23
N LEU A 65 0.90 -22.73 -6.38
CA LEU A 65 0.35 -22.90 -5.03
C LEU A 65 -1.14 -22.58 -4.88
N ASN A 66 -1.76 -21.91 -5.87
CA ASN A 66 -3.15 -21.42 -5.81
C ASN A 66 -3.44 -20.51 -4.59
N MET A 67 -2.44 -19.78 -4.10
CA MET A 67 -2.56 -18.89 -2.96
C MET A 67 -1.65 -17.67 -3.08
N SER A 68 -2.05 -16.56 -2.47
CA SER A 68 -1.24 -15.36 -2.37
C SER A 68 -0.07 -15.53 -1.40
N LEU A 69 0.86 -14.57 -1.41
CA LEU A 69 2.02 -14.63 -0.54
C LEU A 69 1.61 -14.49 0.93
N SER A 70 0.65 -13.63 1.23
CA SER A 70 0.12 -13.45 2.59
C SER A 70 -0.51 -14.73 3.13
N VAL A 71 -1.31 -15.43 2.32
CA VAL A 71 -1.91 -16.71 2.67
C VAL A 71 -0.82 -17.78 2.85
N LEU A 72 0.21 -17.81 2.00
CA LEU A 72 1.34 -18.73 2.17
C LEU A 72 2.07 -18.52 3.51
N TYR A 73 2.24 -17.28 3.96
CA TYR A 73 2.82 -16.98 5.28
C TYR A 73 1.93 -17.44 6.45
N ASN A 74 0.62 -17.46 6.25
CA ASN A 74 -0.38 -17.64 7.29
C ASN A 74 -1.16 -18.97 7.19
N ARG A 75 -0.76 -19.88 6.29
CA ARG A 75 -1.51 -21.12 5.98
C ARG A 75 -1.67 -22.11 7.13
N ASP A 76 -0.93 -21.92 8.22
CA ASP A 76 -1.03 -22.73 9.45
C ASP A 76 -1.95 -22.13 10.50
N LEU A 77 -2.49 -20.93 10.27
CA LEU A 77 -3.53 -20.36 11.11
C LEU A 77 -4.85 -21.13 10.90
N PRO A 78 -5.70 -21.27 11.93
CA PRO A 78 -6.95 -22.02 11.82
C PRO A 78 -7.87 -21.59 10.67
N GLU A 79 -7.89 -20.30 10.36
CA GLU A 79 -8.68 -19.70 9.28
C GLU A 79 -8.01 -19.81 7.89
N GLY A 80 -6.83 -20.43 7.80
CA GLY A 80 -6.03 -20.51 6.58
C GLY A 80 -5.43 -19.17 6.14
N GLY A 81 -5.55 -18.12 6.95
CA GLY A 81 -5.11 -16.76 6.65
C GLY A 81 -5.12 -15.87 7.89
N SER A 82 -4.71 -14.61 7.73
CA SER A 82 -4.70 -13.61 8.80
C SER A 82 -5.68 -12.49 8.49
N ARG A 83 -6.61 -12.22 9.41
CA ARG A 83 -7.62 -11.17 9.25
C ARG A 83 -6.97 -9.78 9.31
N ALA A 84 -7.09 -9.02 8.24
CA ALA A 84 -6.64 -7.65 8.14
C ALA A 84 -7.43 -6.74 9.08
N LYS A 85 -6.72 -5.80 9.69
CA LYS A 85 -7.28 -4.70 10.49
C LYS A 85 -7.21 -3.37 9.75
N ILE A 86 -6.22 -3.23 8.88
CA ILE A 86 -5.87 -1.98 8.20
C ILE A 86 -5.77 -2.29 6.71
N PHE A 87 -6.48 -1.51 5.90
CA PHE A 87 -6.35 -1.53 4.45
C PHE A 87 -5.24 -0.57 4.01
N ILE A 88 -4.33 -1.00 3.15
CA ILE A 88 -3.23 -0.17 2.64
C ILE A 88 -3.49 0.14 1.16
N SER A 89 -3.86 1.40 0.88
CA SER A 89 -3.96 1.94 -0.48
C SER A 89 -2.58 2.43 -0.92
N HIS A 90 -2.07 1.88 -2.02
CA HIS A 90 -0.68 2.12 -2.45
C HIS A 90 -0.50 1.98 -3.98
N ALA A 91 0.59 2.55 -4.50
CA ALA A 91 0.86 2.55 -5.94
C ALA A 91 1.87 1.50 -6.36
N TRP A 92 1.59 0.73 -7.42
CA TRP A 92 2.53 -0.32 -7.84
C TRP A 92 3.85 0.20 -8.43
N ALA A 93 3.86 1.42 -8.96
CA ALA A 93 5.06 2.05 -9.50
C ALA A 93 5.95 2.67 -8.40
N GLU A 94 5.55 2.61 -7.13
CA GLU A 94 6.32 3.20 -6.04
C GLU A 94 7.54 2.36 -5.68
N SER A 95 8.53 3.01 -5.07
CA SER A 95 9.68 2.36 -4.45
C SER A 95 9.23 1.39 -3.34
N PHE A 96 9.65 0.14 -3.44
CA PHE A 96 9.41 -0.85 -2.41
C PHE A 96 10.14 -0.51 -1.11
N LEU A 97 11.38 -0.02 -1.18
CA LEU A 97 12.15 0.31 0.03
C LEU A 97 11.54 1.49 0.78
N LEU A 98 11.12 2.53 0.06
CA LEU A 98 10.41 3.67 0.65
C LEU A 98 9.05 3.25 1.20
N PHE A 99 8.29 2.42 0.48
CA PHE A 99 7.02 1.89 0.99
C PHE A 99 7.18 1.17 2.35
N VAL A 100 8.15 0.26 2.46
CA VAL A 100 8.40 -0.46 3.71
C VAL A 100 8.87 0.50 4.80
N ALA A 101 9.77 1.44 4.49
CA ALA A 101 10.25 2.43 5.45
C ALA A 101 9.11 3.33 5.96
N THR A 102 8.21 3.79 5.08
CA THR A 102 7.02 4.57 5.45
C THR A 102 6.15 3.81 6.45
N LEU A 103 5.86 2.53 6.19
CA LEU A 103 5.11 1.68 7.13
C LEU A 103 5.84 1.48 8.47
N GLU A 104 7.17 1.37 8.45
CA GLU A 104 7.99 1.24 9.67
C GLU A 104 8.00 2.54 10.50
N THR A 105 8.00 3.71 9.86
CA THR A 105 7.89 5.00 10.57
C THR A 105 6.51 5.23 11.18
N ALA A 106 5.50 4.49 10.71
CA ALA A 106 4.17 4.48 11.30
C ALA A 106 4.05 3.60 12.57
N ILE A 107 5.16 3.12 13.13
CA ILE A 107 5.17 2.38 14.40
C ILE A 107 5.39 3.32 15.60
N GLY A 108 4.43 3.34 16.53
CA GLY A 108 4.65 3.81 17.90
C GLY A 108 4.37 5.30 18.15
N SER A 109 3.87 5.56 19.36
CA SER A 109 3.49 6.82 20.02
C SER A 109 2.43 7.73 19.39
N GLN A 110 2.31 7.85 18.06
CA GLN A 110 1.18 8.58 17.43
C GLN A 110 0.61 7.90 16.17
N ASN A 111 1.27 6.84 15.69
CA ASN A 111 0.88 6.15 14.46
C ASN A 111 0.31 4.74 14.75
N PRO A 112 -0.71 4.29 14.00
CA PRO A 112 -1.60 3.18 14.39
C PRO A 112 -1.04 1.77 14.12
N ILE A 113 0.14 1.63 13.51
CA ILE A 113 0.62 0.31 13.05
C ILE A 113 1.56 -0.31 14.10
N ALA A 114 1.18 -1.47 14.64
CA ALA A 114 2.10 -2.33 15.36
C ALA A 114 2.76 -3.37 14.43
N LEU A 115 3.94 -3.88 14.81
CA LEU A 115 4.63 -4.95 14.06
C LEU A 115 3.78 -6.21 13.85
N GLY A 116 2.84 -6.47 14.77
CA GLY A 116 1.93 -7.60 14.73
C GLY A 116 0.58 -7.30 14.05
N ASP A 117 0.32 -6.05 13.67
CA ASP A 117 -0.91 -5.74 12.96
C ASP A 117 -0.90 -6.34 11.57
N THR A 118 -2.06 -6.85 11.18
CA THR A 118 -2.28 -7.47 9.89
C THR A 118 -2.81 -6.42 8.95
N LEU A 119 -2.05 -6.18 7.89
CA LEU A 119 -2.30 -5.22 6.84
C LEU A 119 -2.84 -5.94 5.61
N TRP A 120 -3.83 -5.36 4.95
CA TRP A 120 -4.22 -5.81 3.62
C TRP A 120 -3.48 -4.96 2.58
N ILE A 121 -2.59 -5.59 1.82
CA ILE A 121 -1.79 -4.94 0.77
C ILE A 121 -1.97 -5.74 -0.50
N CYS A 122 -2.53 -5.12 -1.55
CA CYS A 122 -3.00 -5.85 -2.73
C CYS A 122 -1.92 -6.73 -3.40
N THR A 123 -0.68 -6.24 -3.49
CA THR A 123 0.46 -6.98 -4.06
C THR A 123 0.72 -8.31 -3.36
N PHE A 124 0.51 -8.38 -2.04
CA PHE A 124 0.78 -9.60 -1.24
C PHE A 124 -0.48 -10.40 -0.92
N GLY A 125 -1.64 -9.74 -0.87
CA GLY A 125 -2.93 -10.31 -0.49
C GLY A 125 -3.64 -11.02 -1.63
N VAL A 126 -3.59 -10.48 -2.84
CA VAL A 126 -4.21 -11.10 -4.03
C VAL A 126 -3.30 -12.19 -4.59
N TYR A 127 -3.87 -13.25 -5.13
CA TYR A 127 -3.10 -14.29 -5.83
C TYR A 127 -2.60 -13.78 -7.18
N GLN A 128 -1.34 -13.37 -7.24
CA GLN A 128 -0.75 -12.66 -8.38
C GLN A 128 -0.49 -13.53 -9.63
N ASN A 129 -0.65 -14.85 -9.52
CA ASN A 129 -0.54 -15.77 -10.66
C ASN A 129 -1.89 -16.09 -11.32
N MET A 130 -2.97 -15.39 -10.94
CA MET A 130 -4.25 -15.49 -11.67
C MET A 130 -4.09 -15.05 -13.13
N THR A 131 -4.79 -15.73 -14.03
CA THR A 131 -4.92 -15.29 -15.43
C THR A 131 -5.86 -14.09 -15.53
N SER A 132 -5.79 -13.34 -16.63
CA SER A 132 -6.70 -12.22 -16.88
C SER A 132 -8.18 -12.65 -16.85
N GLU A 133 -8.49 -13.86 -17.32
CA GLU A 133 -9.84 -14.42 -17.27
C GLU A 133 -10.29 -14.71 -15.84
N GLN A 134 -9.39 -15.21 -14.99
CA GLN A 134 -9.69 -15.45 -13.57
C GLN A 134 -9.93 -14.14 -12.83
N ILE A 135 -9.17 -13.09 -13.15
CA ILE A 135 -9.35 -11.74 -12.58
C ILE A 135 -10.71 -11.17 -13.02
N ALA A 136 -11.01 -11.20 -14.32
CA ALA A 136 -12.27 -10.70 -14.86
C ALA A 136 -13.49 -11.47 -14.32
N ALA A 137 -13.38 -12.79 -14.13
CA ALA A 137 -14.43 -13.59 -13.53
C ALA A 137 -14.62 -13.32 -12.02
N ALA A 138 -13.56 -12.86 -11.34
CA ALA A 138 -13.61 -12.54 -9.91
C ALA A 138 -14.15 -11.13 -9.62
N ILE A 139 -14.19 -10.24 -10.62
CA ILE A 139 -14.63 -8.85 -10.48
C ILE A 139 -15.63 -8.56 -11.59
N ALA A 140 -16.92 -8.81 -11.33
CA ALA A 140 -17.98 -8.40 -12.24
C ALA A 140 -18.18 -6.88 -12.20
N GLU A 141 -18.18 -6.32 -10.99
CA GLU A 141 -18.22 -4.88 -10.73
C GLU A 141 -17.16 -4.49 -9.68
N PRO A 142 -16.73 -3.21 -9.62
CA PRO A 142 -15.72 -2.76 -8.65
C PRO A 142 -16.06 -3.11 -7.18
N GLN A 143 -17.33 -3.11 -6.79
CA GLN A 143 -17.78 -3.49 -5.44
C GLN A 143 -17.64 -5.00 -5.14
N ASP A 144 -17.59 -5.86 -6.15
CA ASP A 144 -17.39 -7.30 -5.96
C ASP A 144 -15.91 -7.63 -5.74
N SER A 145 -15.03 -6.66 -5.98
CA SER A 145 -13.60 -6.85 -5.86
C SER A 145 -13.18 -7.13 -4.41
N PRO A 146 -12.07 -7.88 -4.20
CA PRO A 146 -11.55 -8.11 -2.86
C PRO A 146 -11.15 -6.80 -2.15
N PHE A 147 -10.86 -5.74 -2.91
CA PHE A 147 -10.56 -4.41 -2.39
C PHE A 147 -11.76 -3.85 -1.62
N ALA A 148 -12.94 -3.81 -2.26
CA ALA A 148 -14.18 -3.34 -1.66
C ALA A 148 -14.62 -4.24 -0.48
N GLN A 149 -14.57 -5.56 -0.65
CA GLN A 149 -14.95 -6.51 0.40
C GLN A 149 -14.11 -6.37 1.67
N VAL A 150 -12.80 -6.14 1.54
CA VAL A 150 -11.93 -5.93 2.70
C VAL A 150 -12.20 -4.58 3.33
N LEU A 151 -12.31 -3.54 2.49
CA LEU A 151 -12.50 -2.17 2.96
C LEU A 151 -13.81 -2.00 3.73
N ASP A 152 -14.86 -2.74 3.37
CA ASP A 152 -16.14 -2.77 4.09
C ASP A 152 -15.99 -3.25 5.54
N VAL A 153 -15.05 -4.17 5.82
CA VAL A 153 -14.93 -4.83 7.12
C VAL A 153 -13.75 -4.38 7.99
N VAL A 154 -12.81 -3.60 7.44
CA VAL A 154 -11.77 -2.95 8.23
C VAL A 154 -12.26 -1.61 8.77
N ASP A 155 -11.62 -1.12 9.84
CA ASP A 155 -11.95 0.17 10.45
C ASP A 155 -11.15 1.34 9.86
N GLU A 156 -10.01 1.03 9.22
CA GLU A 156 -9.01 2.00 8.81
C GLU A 156 -8.44 1.72 7.42
N CYS A 157 -8.28 2.80 6.65
CA CYS A 157 -7.58 2.84 5.36
C CYS A 157 -6.40 3.79 5.46
N ILE A 158 -5.20 3.28 5.20
CA ILE A 158 -3.97 4.07 5.13
C ILE A 158 -3.59 4.24 3.66
N VAL A 159 -3.54 5.47 3.21
CA VAL A 159 -3.03 5.88 1.90
C VAL A 159 -1.54 6.17 2.03
N VAL A 160 -0.71 5.40 1.33
CA VAL A 160 0.75 5.56 1.35
C VAL A 160 1.19 6.49 0.22
N PHE A 161 1.84 7.58 0.60
CA PHE A 161 2.40 8.58 -0.30
C PHE A 161 3.88 8.33 -0.53
N ASN A 162 4.31 8.67 -1.74
CA ASN A 162 5.71 8.79 -2.10
C ASN A 162 5.88 9.99 -3.04
N ASP A 163 7.11 10.45 -3.20
CA ASP A 163 7.47 11.62 -4.00
C ASP A 163 7.73 11.30 -5.49
N LEU A 164 7.79 10.01 -5.84
CA LEU A 164 8.07 9.52 -7.19
C LEU A 164 6.86 9.65 -8.11
N LEU A 165 5.65 9.48 -7.60
CA LEU A 165 4.44 9.50 -8.42
C LEU A 165 3.18 9.89 -7.64
N ASN A 166 2.17 10.35 -8.38
CA ASN A 166 0.82 10.61 -7.86
C ASN A 166 0.06 9.28 -7.70
N ILE A 167 -0.26 8.86 -6.48
CA ILE A 167 -1.02 7.62 -6.23
C ILE A 167 -2.39 7.62 -6.93
N TYR A 168 -3.03 8.78 -7.11
CA TYR A 168 -4.31 8.91 -7.81
C TYR A 168 -4.19 8.90 -9.33
N ALA A 169 -2.98 8.77 -9.88
CA ALA A 169 -2.82 8.31 -11.25
C ALA A 169 -3.36 6.87 -11.44
N ARG A 170 -3.68 6.14 -10.37
CA ARG A 170 -4.33 4.82 -10.43
C ARG A 170 -5.78 4.91 -9.98
N VAL A 171 -6.70 4.58 -10.89
CA VAL A 171 -8.14 4.67 -10.63
C VAL A 171 -8.60 3.80 -9.46
N TRP A 172 -7.96 2.64 -9.25
CA TRP A 172 -8.25 1.76 -8.12
C TRP A 172 -7.93 2.43 -6.77
N CYS A 173 -6.84 3.20 -6.67
CA CYS A 173 -6.52 3.93 -5.44
C CYS A 173 -7.50 5.09 -5.18
N VAL A 174 -8.03 5.71 -6.24
CA VAL A 174 -9.13 6.67 -6.13
C VAL A 174 -10.40 5.99 -5.61
N TYR A 175 -10.73 4.81 -6.14
CA TYR A 175 -11.90 4.05 -5.71
C TYR A 175 -11.80 3.64 -4.24
N GLU A 176 -10.64 3.13 -3.82
CA GLU A 176 -10.36 2.77 -2.42
C GLU A 176 -10.55 3.97 -1.49
N ALA A 177 -10.04 5.15 -1.86
CA ALA A 177 -10.24 6.37 -1.09
C ALA A 177 -11.73 6.78 -1.06
N HIS A 178 -12.42 6.73 -2.19
CA HIS A 178 -13.84 7.01 -2.26
C HIS A 178 -14.65 6.11 -1.32
N LEU A 179 -14.46 4.80 -1.40
CA LEU A 179 -15.15 3.82 -0.55
C LEU A 179 -14.84 4.04 0.93
N ALA A 180 -13.57 4.30 1.27
CA ALA A 180 -13.17 4.53 2.66
C ALA A 180 -13.87 5.77 3.24
N LEU A 181 -13.95 6.85 2.46
CA LEU A 181 -14.66 8.06 2.87
C LEU A 181 -16.17 7.85 2.92
N HIS A 182 -16.75 7.13 1.95
CA HIS A 182 -18.19 6.86 1.86
C HIS A 182 -18.69 5.93 2.97
N TRP A 183 -17.85 4.99 3.41
CA TRP A 183 -18.16 4.05 4.50
C TRP A 183 -17.62 4.49 5.86
N ASP A 184 -17.36 5.80 6.02
CA ASP A 184 -16.95 6.43 7.27
C ASP A 184 -15.75 5.74 7.95
N LYS A 185 -14.81 5.24 7.14
CA LYS A 185 -13.56 4.65 7.64
C LYS A 185 -12.64 5.75 8.15
N VAL A 186 -11.76 5.39 9.09
CA VAL A 186 -10.62 6.24 9.41
C VAL A 186 -9.70 6.24 8.21
N VAL A 187 -9.49 7.40 7.58
CA VAL A 187 -8.57 7.55 6.46
C VAL A 187 -7.34 8.30 6.94
N ARG A 188 -6.16 7.67 6.81
CA ARG A 188 -4.88 8.30 7.12
C ARG A 188 -3.97 8.37 5.94
N CYS A 189 -3.17 9.44 5.90
CA CYS A 189 -2.23 9.71 4.84
C CYS A 189 -0.81 9.68 5.40
N ILE A 190 -0.02 8.65 5.07
CA ILE A 190 1.36 8.53 5.55
C ILE A 190 2.34 8.62 4.39
N GLY A 191 3.47 9.27 4.58
CA GLY A 191 4.51 9.39 3.57
C GLY A 191 5.82 9.85 4.18
N LEU A 192 6.92 9.53 3.51
CA LEU A 192 8.21 10.10 3.82
C LEU A 192 8.43 11.39 3.03
N PRO A 193 9.17 12.37 3.58
CA PRO A 193 9.57 13.54 2.84
C PRO A 193 10.35 13.22 1.59
N PRO A 194 10.27 14.12 0.59
CA PRO A 194 11.12 14.03 -0.57
C PRO A 194 12.55 14.16 -0.06
N SER A 195 13.43 13.30 -0.59
CA SER A 195 14.82 13.22 -0.15
C SER A 195 14.96 13.20 1.38
N TRP A 196 14.32 12.26 2.08
CA TRP A 196 14.41 12.14 3.55
C TRP A 196 15.83 12.34 4.12
N GLN A 197 16.87 11.97 3.37
CA GLN A 197 18.29 12.25 3.68
C GLN A 197 18.63 13.75 3.64
N ASP A 198 18.35 14.44 2.52
CA ASP A 198 18.56 15.88 2.38
C ASP A 198 17.61 16.66 3.32
N ALA A 199 16.38 16.17 3.48
CA ALA A 199 15.39 16.73 4.37
C ALA A 199 15.85 16.64 5.82
N VAL A 200 16.41 15.52 6.30
CA VAL A 200 16.94 15.43 7.69
C VAL A 200 18.11 16.40 7.90
N GLU A 201 19.03 16.52 6.93
CA GLU A 201 20.15 17.45 7.02
C GLU A 201 19.69 18.91 7.02
N HIS A 202 18.70 19.25 6.18
CA HIS A 202 18.10 20.57 6.13
C HIS A 202 17.14 20.86 7.28
N ILE A 203 16.43 19.87 7.84
CA ILE A 203 15.49 20.02 8.96
C ILE A 203 16.20 20.57 10.18
N LEU A 204 17.42 20.10 10.45
CA LEU A 204 18.23 20.61 11.57
C LEU A 204 18.70 22.05 11.37
N GLN A 205 18.64 22.57 10.14
CA GLN A 205 19.20 23.88 9.75
C GLN A 205 18.12 24.88 9.30
N THR A 206 16.91 24.42 9.01
CA THR A 206 15.81 25.21 8.44
C THR A 206 14.84 25.61 9.54
N PRO A 207 14.52 26.90 9.71
CA PRO A 207 13.48 27.34 10.64
C PRO A 207 12.15 26.62 10.37
N GLU A 208 11.43 26.25 11.42
CA GLU A 208 10.19 25.44 11.35
C GLU A 208 9.16 26.00 10.36
N ASP A 209 8.96 27.31 10.33
CA ASP A 209 8.00 27.96 9.42
C ASP A 209 8.39 27.83 7.95
N GLN A 210 9.69 27.92 7.65
CA GLN A 210 10.20 27.73 6.28
C GLN A 210 10.06 26.28 5.86
N TRP A 211 10.31 25.33 6.76
CA TRP A 211 10.09 23.91 6.49
C TRP A 211 8.62 23.62 6.20
N LYS A 212 7.69 24.12 7.04
CA LYS A 212 6.24 23.99 6.80
C LYS A 212 5.82 24.56 5.45
N ALA A 213 6.36 25.72 5.06
CA ALA A 213 6.09 26.33 3.76
C ALA A 213 6.57 25.45 2.61
N ASN A 214 7.80 24.91 2.70
CA ASN A 214 8.39 24.04 1.69
C ASN A 214 7.58 22.74 1.51
N ILE A 215 7.20 22.09 2.62
CA ILE A 215 6.34 20.89 2.58
C ILE A 215 4.97 21.25 1.99
N SER A 216 4.39 22.38 2.39
CA SER A 216 3.08 22.79 1.87
C SER A 216 3.09 23.07 0.37
N GLU A 217 4.15 23.71 -0.13
CA GLU A 217 4.34 23.95 -1.56
C GLU A 217 4.56 22.64 -2.32
N PHE A 218 5.39 21.74 -1.80
CA PHE A 218 5.60 20.41 -2.36
C PHE A 218 4.28 19.64 -2.50
N CYS A 219 3.50 19.59 -1.42
CA CYS A 219 2.21 18.91 -1.41
C CYS A 219 1.20 19.55 -2.36
N ARG A 220 1.21 20.88 -2.53
CA ARG A 220 0.38 21.56 -3.55
C ARG A 220 0.84 21.23 -4.97
N ALA A 221 2.15 21.23 -5.21
CA ALA A 221 2.72 20.93 -6.52
C ALA A 221 2.50 19.46 -6.95
N ARG A 222 2.29 18.57 -5.97
CA ARG A 222 1.98 17.14 -6.17
C ARG A 222 0.63 16.77 -5.58
N ALA A 223 -0.31 17.72 -5.57
CA ALA A 223 -1.64 17.47 -5.05
C ALA A 223 -2.25 16.28 -5.80
N LEU A 224 -2.82 15.35 -5.05
CA LEU A 224 -3.51 14.24 -5.68
C LEU A 224 -4.69 14.77 -6.48
N CYS A 225 -4.84 14.28 -7.69
CA CYS A 225 -5.89 14.69 -8.60
C CYS A 225 -6.59 13.45 -9.15
N VAL A 226 -7.82 13.22 -8.68
CA VAL A 226 -8.69 12.14 -9.18
C VAL A 226 -8.89 12.19 -10.71
N ALA A 227 -8.89 13.38 -11.32
CA ALA A 227 -9.10 13.51 -12.76
C ALA A 227 -7.94 12.95 -13.60
N ASP A 228 -6.76 12.78 -13.01
CA ASP A 228 -5.58 12.24 -13.68
C ASP A 228 -5.51 10.70 -13.57
N ALA A 229 -6.55 10.06 -13.04
CA ALA A 229 -6.57 8.63 -12.81
C ALA A 229 -6.62 7.83 -14.11
N GLU A 230 -5.76 6.82 -14.21
CA GLU A 230 -5.66 5.86 -15.29
C GLU A 230 -5.89 4.43 -14.79
N ALA A 231 -6.20 3.51 -15.71
CA ALA A 231 -6.34 2.10 -15.43
C ALA A 231 -5.75 1.25 -16.57
N SER A 232 -5.22 0.08 -16.23
CA SER A 232 -4.83 -0.93 -17.22
C SER A 232 -6.03 -1.54 -17.93
N ASN A 233 -7.21 -1.56 -17.28
CA ASN A 233 -8.47 -2.00 -17.85
C ASN A 233 -9.41 -0.80 -18.06
N PRO A 234 -9.78 -0.46 -19.31
CA PRO A 234 -10.71 0.64 -19.59
C PRO A 234 -12.10 0.47 -18.97
N ASP A 235 -12.56 -0.77 -18.79
CA ASP A 235 -13.88 -1.04 -18.20
C ASP A 235 -13.89 -0.70 -16.70
N ASP A 236 -12.83 -1.07 -15.98
CA ASP A 236 -12.64 -0.68 -14.58
C ASP A 236 -12.61 0.85 -14.44
N HIS A 237 -11.86 1.53 -15.33
CA HIS A 237 -11.79 2.99 -15.35
C HIS A 237 -13.17 3.60 -15.49
N LYS A 238 -13.91 3.20 -16.51
CA LYS A 238 -15.25 3.73 -16.77
C LYS A 238 -16.20 3.45 -15.60
N ALA A 239 -16.21 2.23 -15.07
CA ALA A 239 -17.08 1.83 -13.98
C ALA A 239 -16.80 2.67 -12.72
N ILE A 240 -15.53 2.76 -12.32
CA ILE A 240 -15.11 3.52 -11.15
C ILE A 240 -15.37 5.02 -11.33
N MET A 241 -14.97 5.61 -12.46
CA MET A 241 -15.16 7.05 -12.71
C MET A 241 -16.64 7.43 -12.70
N THR A 242 -17.53 6.53 -13.13
CA THR A 242 -18.98 6.72 -13.03
C THR A 242 -19.45 6.71 -11.57
N GLN A 243 -18.93 5.80 -10.74
CA GLN A 243 -19.33 5.72 -9.33
C GLN A 243 -18.88 6.93 -8.50
N ILE A 244 -17.75 7.55 -8.85
CA ILE A 244 -17.20 8.71 -8.13
C ILE A 244 -17.60 10.07 -8.74
N GLU A 245 -18.50 10.07 -9.72
CA GLU A 245 -18.92 11.30 -10.39
C GLU A 245 -19.45 12.34 -9.38
N GLY A 246 -18.92 13.57 -9.48
CA GLY A 246 -19.26 14.65 -8.55
C GLY A 246 -18.59 14.55 -7.17
N LYS A 247 -17.71 13.56 -6.93
CA LYS A 247 -16.99 13.36 -5.66
C LYS A 247 -15.51 13.72 -5.70
N HIS A 248 -15.00 14.22 -6.83
CA HIS A 248 -13.57 14.47 -7.02
C HIS A 248 -12.97 15.43 -5.98
N GLU A 249 -13.63 16.56 -5.71
CA GLU A 249 -13.15 17.55 -4.74
C GLU A 249 -13.16 17.00 -3.31
N GLU A 250 -14.19 16.24 -2.94
CA GLU A 250 -14.30 15.61 -1.62
C GLU A 250 -13.12 14.67 -1.37
N ILE A 251 -12.84 13.81 -2.36
CA ILE A 251 -11.73 12.85 -2.30
C ILE A 251 -10.41 13.62 -2.20
N ASN A 252 -10.10 14.50 -3.18
CA ASN A 252 -8.84 15.25 -3.22
C ASN A 252 -8.56 16.02 -1.92
N ASN A 253 -9.59 16.61 -1.30
CA ASN A 253 -9.43 17.40 -0.08
C ASN A 253 -9.19 16.53 1.17
N ARG A 254 -9.96 15.43 1.31
CA ARG A 254 -9.90 14.58 2.51
C ARG A 254 -8.74 13.61 2.54
N THR A 255 -8.10 13.37 1.40
CA THR A 255 -6.92 12.52 1.28
C THR A 255 -5.69 13.29 0.80
N SER A 256 -5.68 14.61 0.99
CA SER A 256 -4.49 15.40 0.67
C SER A 256 -3.35 15.10 1.64
N CYS A 257 -2.14 14.96 1.11
CA CYS A 257 -0.93 14.78 1.91
C CYS A 257 -0.65 15.95 2.88
N LEU A 258 -1.27 17.12 2.69
CA LEU A 258 -1.14 18.26 3.60
C LEU A 258 -1.73 18.01 5.00
N ALA A 259 -2.67 17.07 5.12
CA ALA A 259 -3.43 16.89 6.35
C ALA A 259 -2.66 16.15 7.47
N GLU A 260 -1.70 15.27 7.13
CA GLU A 260 -1.18 14.29 8.10
C GLU A 260 0.30 13.90 7.92
N TRP A 261 1.19 14.84 7.57
CA TRP A 261 2.62 14.52 7.63
C TRP A 261 3.07 14.38 9.09
N ALA A 262 3.27 13.13 9.50
CA ALA A 262 3.70 12.65 10.81
C ALA A 262 5.04 13.21 11.33
N LEU A 263 5.73 14.08 10.58
CA LEU A 263 6.95 14.72 11.06
C LEU A 263 6.74 15.77 12.13
N LYS A 264 5.50 16.28 12.25
CA LYS A 264 5.18 17.26 13.29
C LYS A 264 5.49 16.71 14.69
N ASP A 265 5.34 15.40 14.90
CA ASP A 265 5.52 14.75 16.20
C ASP A 265 6.86 14.01 16.36
N LEU A 266 7.57 13.73 15.26
CA LEU A 266 8.87 13.02 15.27
C LEU A 266 10.05 13.94 15.62
N ILE A 267 9.92 15.25 15.38
CA ILE A 267 10.96 16.26 15.66
C ILE A 267 10.60 17.08 16.88
N VAL A 268 9.32 17.42 17.03
CA VAL A 268 8.80 18.17 18.17
C VAL A 268 8.27 17.16 19.17
N GLY A 269 9.18 16.45 19.84
CA GLY A 269 8.77 15.74 21.05
C GLY A 269 8.08 16.76 21.96
N GLU A 270 6.78 16.60 22.19
CA GLU A 270 6.13 17.30 23.30
C GLU A 270 6.80 16.80 24.58
N LEU A 271 7.78 17.58 25.06
CA LEU A 271 8.33 17.54 26.41
C LEU A 271 7.47 18.40 27.32
#